data_AF-A0AAD5NSP3-F1
#
_entry.id   AF-A0AAD5NSP3-F1
#
_cell.length_a   1.000
_cell.length_b   1.000
_cell.length_c   1.000
_cell.angle_alpha   90.00
_cell.angle_beta   90.00
_cell.angle_gamma   90.00
#
_symmetry.space_group_name_H-M   'P 1'
#
loop_
_entity.id
_entity.type
_entity.pdbx_description
1 polymer ?
#
loop_
_entity_poly.entity_id
_entity_poly.type
_entity_poly.pdbx_seq_one_letter_code
_entity_poly.pdbx_strand_id
1 'polypeptide(L)'
;MPNSIEMEMLQPENEVQYIELLSSIEDAHGGVTVEMKEHMDSKLFASMLGSSLSYWIQQKKRGVWIKLPIEFSNLVEPTVKEGFRYHHAESDYLMLVNGFLKLLIHSPRMLLIVWVLVLLS
;
A
#
# COMPACT_ATOMS: atom_id res chain seq x y z
N MET A 1 -22.92 54.27 -14.46
CA MET A 1 -24.18 53.74 -13.90
C MET A 1 -24.57 52.53 -14.76
N PRO A 2 -24.84 51.36 -14.15
CA PRO A 2 -24.45 50.06 -14.71
C PRO A 2 -25.61 49.29 -15.36
N ASN A 3 -25.28 48.41 -16.31
CA ASN A 3 -26.09 47.24 -16.67
C ASN A 3 -25.28 46.02 -16.18
N SER A 4 -25.46 45.55 -14.94
CA SER A 4 -26.38 44.47 -14.54
C SER A 4 -26.44 43.28 -15.52
N ILE A 5 -25.50 42.36 -15.39
CA ILE A 5 -25.67 40.98 -14.90
C ILE A 5 -24.36 40.24 -15.23
N GLU A 6 -23.63 39.90 -14.17
CA GLU A 6 -22.52 38.95 -14.21
C GLU A 6 -23.07 37.57 -14.57
N MET A 7 -22.57 36.97 -15.65
CA MET A 7 -22.65 35.52 -15.85
C MET A 7 -21.25 34.96 -15.70
N GLU A 8 -20.90 34.77 -14.43
CA GLU A 8 -19.81 33.93 -13.99
C GLU A 8 -20.04 32.51 -14.54
N MET A 9 -19.27 32.15 -15.56
CA MET A 9 -19.22 30.79 -16.07
C MET A 9 -18.46 29.94 -15.05
N LEU A 10 -19.19 29.41 -14.07
CA LEU A 10 -18.71 28.34 -13.20
C LEU A 10 -18.34 27.14 -14.08
N GLN A 11 -17.04 26.92 -14.27
CA GLN A 11 -16.52 25.65 -14.76
C GLN A 11 -16.57 24.66 -13.58
N PRO A 12 -17.25 23.50 -13.70
CA PRO A 12 -17.07 22.45 -12.72
C PRO A 12 -15.78 21.71 -13.06
N GLU A 13 -14.65 22.27 -12.67
CA GLU A 13 -13.38 21.53 -12.62
C GLU A 13 -13.32 20.68 -11.36
N ASN A 14 -14.28 19.74 -11.27
CA ASN A 14 -14.04 18.50 -10.58
C ASN A 14 -13.20 17.63 -11.51
N GLU A 15 -11.90 17.94 -11.60
CA GLU A 15 -10.91 16.96 -12.01
C GLU A 15 -11.01 15.80 -11.04
N VAL A 16 -11.75 14.76 -11.43
CA VAL A 16 -11.77 13.50 -10.69
C VAL A 16 -10.39 12.91 -10.86
N GLN A 17 -9.51 13.16 -9.89
CA GLN A 17 -8.18 12.57 -9.86
C GLN A 17 -8.39 11.05 -9.77
N TYR A 18 -8.23 10.34 -10.88
CA TYR A 18 -8.25 8.89 -10.88
C TYR A 18 -7.05 8.42 -10.06
N ILE A 19 -7.30 8.00 -8.83
CA ILE A 19 -6.25 7.44 -7.98
C ILE A 19 -5.92 6.06 -8.55
N GLU A 20 -4.77 5.93 -9.20
CA GLU A 20 -4.24 4.64 -9.63
C GLU A 20 -3.81 3.83 -8.40
N LEU A 21 -4.59 2.81 -8.06
CA LEU A 21 -4.37 1.91 -6.93
C LEU A 21 -3.85 0.56 -7.39
N LEU A 22 -3.03 -0.09 -6.55
CA LEU A 22 -2.61 -1.46 -6.77
C LEU A 22 -3.79 -2.42 -6.56
N SER A 23 -3.93 -3.36 -7.49
CA SER A 23 -4.88 -4.48 -7.34
C SER A 23 -4.53 -5.28 -6.09
N SER A 24 -5.51 -5.51 -5.23
CA SER A 24 -5.33 -6.22 -3.97
C SER A 24 -6.50 -7.14 -3.67
N ILE A 25 -6.24 -8.17 -2.87
CA ILE A 25 -7.23 -9.11 -2.35
C ILE A 25 -7.29 -8.91 -0.84
N GLU A 26 -8.49 -8.73 -0.30
CA GLU A 26 -8.72 -8.65 1.14
C GLU A 26 -8.95 -10.04 1.74
N ASP A 27 -8.32 -10.30 2.89
CA ASP A 27 -8.54 -11.51 3.66
C ASP A 27 -9.66 -11.34 4.71
N ALA A 28 -10.11 -12.45 5.30
CA ALA A 28 -11.17 -12.45 6.31
C ALA A 28 -10.78 -11.74 7.63
N HIS A 29 -9.50 -11.41 7.82
CA HIS A 29 -8.96 -10.75 9.00
C HIS A 29 -8.76 -9.24 8.81
N GLY A 30 -9.11 -8.69 7.64
CA GLY A 30 -8.96 -7.28 7.29
C GLY A 30 -7.55 -6.90 6.84
N GLY A 31 -6.76 -7.89 6.44
CA GLY A 31 -5.50 -7.72 5.74
C GLY A 31 -5.69 -7.57 4.22
N VAL A 32 -4.70 -7.01 3.54
CA VAL A 32 -4.71 -6.90 2.07
C VAL A 32 -3.43 -7.46 1.46
N THR A 33 -3.56 -8.24 0.39
CA THR A 33 -2.42 -8.81 -0.35
C THR A 33 -2.39 -8.28 -1.77
N VAL A 34 -1.24 -7.76 -2.19
CA VAL A 34 -0.93 -7.41 -3.57
C VAL A 34 -0.04 -8.50 -4.14
N GLU A 35 -0.38 -9.01 -5.31
CA GLU A 35 0.47 -9.90 -6.09
C GLU A 35 0.84 -9.20 -7.39
N MET A 36 2.13 -8.94 -7.58
CA MET A 36 2.61 -8.35 -8.83
C MET A 36 2.61 -9.43 -9.92
N LYS A 37 2.00 -9.11 -11.06
CA LYS A 37 1.84 -10.01 -12.21
C LYS A 37 2.43 -9.45 -13.50
N GLU A 38 2.68 -8.16 -13.54
CA GLU A 38 3.15 -7.44 -14.72
C GLU A 38 4.34 -6.56 -14.36
N HIS A 39 5.26 -6.40 -15.32
CA HIS A 39 6.40 -5.50 -15.16
C HIS A 39 5.92 -4.06 -14.98
N MET A 40 6.50 -3.38 -14.01
CA MET A 40 6.18 -1.99 -13.70
C MET A 40 7.46 -1.19 -13.48
N ASP A 41 7.46 0.06 -13.94
CA ASP A 41 8.51 1.01 -13.60
C ASP A 41 8.52 1.28 -12.10
N SER A 42 9.71 1.32 -11.51
CA SER A 42 9.86 1.43 -10.05
C SER A 42 9.32 2.76 -9.49
N LYS A 43 9.34 3.87 -10.26
CA LYS A 43 8.81 5.16 -9.80
C LYS A 43 7.29 5.17 -9.88
N LEU A 44 6.73 4.63 -10.97
CA LEU A 44 5.28 4.47 -11.11
C LEU A 44 4.74 3.59 -9.97
N PHE A 45 5.38 2.45 -9.74
CA PHE A 45 5.03 1.55 -8.64
C PHE A 45 5.09 2.25 -7.28
N ALA A 46 6.14 3.02 -6.98
CA ALA A 46 6.24 3.76 -5.72
C ALA A 46 5.08 4.75 -5.54
N SER A 47 4.71 5.49 -6.60
CA SER A 47 3.57 6.40 -6.57
C SER A 47 2.26 5.66 -6.27
N MET A 48 1.99 4.57 -7.01
CA MET A 48 0.78 3.76 -6.81
C MET A 48 0.76 3.10 -5.42
N LEU A 49 1.90 2.64 -4.91
CA LEU A 49 2.02 2.05 -3.58
C LEU A 49 1.70 3.09 -2.50
N GLY A 50 2.26 4.31 -2.59
CA GLY A 50 1.96 5.39 -1.66
C GLY A 50 0.47 5.77 -1.63
N SER A 51 -0.16 5.88 -2.80
CA SER A 51 -1.61 6.11 -2.93
C SER A 51 -2.43 4.96 -2.34
N SER A 52 -2.00 3.71 -2.59
CA SER A 52 -2.66 2.50 -2.08
C SER A 52 -2.57 2.36 -0.57
N LEU A 53 -1.40 2.65 0.01
CA LEU A 53 -1.22 2.68 1.47
C LEU A 53 -2.14 3.72 2.11
N SER A 54 -2.20 4.92 1.55
CA SER A 54 -3.08 5.99 2.04
C SER A 54 -4.55 5.54 2.02
N TYR A 55 -4.97 4.89 0.93
CA TYR A 55 -6.30 4.32 0.80
C TYR A 55 -6.56 3.22 1.86
N TRP A 56 -5.68 2.24 2.01
CA TRP A 56 -5.87 1.15 2.97
C TRP A 56 -5.84 1.60 4.43
N ILE A 57 -5.06 2.64 4.77
CA ILE A 57 -5.08 3.27 6.10
C ILE A 57 -6.47 3.86 6.38
N GLN A 58 -7.05 4.59 5.43
CA GLN A 58 -8.39 5.16 5.57
C GLN A 58 -9.47 4.06 5.73
N GLN A 59 -9.28 2.93 5.05
CA GLN A 59 -10.12 1.74 5.19
C GLN A 59 -9.82 0.92 6.45
N LYS A 60 -8.90 1.38 7.32
CA LYS A 60 -8.52 0.72 8.58
C LYS A 60 -8.08 -0.74 8.38
N LYS A 61 -7.41 -1.04 7.26
CA LYS A 61 -6.81 -2.36 7.03
C LYS A 61 -5.76 -2.64 8.10
N ARG A 62 -5.61 -3.91 8.47
CA ARG A 62 -4.75 -4.33 9.59
C ARG A 62 -3.29 -4.58 9.18
N GLY A 63 -3.08 -4.95 7.93
CA GLY A 63 -1.75 -5.19 7.37
C GLY A 63 -1.81 -5.26 5.86
N VAL A 64 -0.66 -5.04 5.24
CA VAL A 64 -0.47 -5.15 3.80
C VAL A 64 0.65 -6.14 3.53
N TRP A 65 0.42 -7.05 2.61
CA TRP A 65 1.40 -7.99 2.10
C TRP A 65 1.62 -7.73 0.62
N ILE A 66 2.87 -7.80 0.17
CA ILE A 66 3.23 -7.67 -1.23
C ILE A 66 4.06 -8.89 -1.62
N LYS A 67 3.53 -9.68 -2.55
CA LYS A 67 4.23 -10.78 -3.20
C LYS A 67 4.91 -10.26 -4.46
N LEU A 68 6.23 -10.29 -4.47
CA LEU A 68 7.08 -9.90 -5.60
C LEU A 68 7.78 -11.12 -6.19
N PRO A 69 7.31 -11.64 -7.34
CA PRO A 69 8.11 -12.54 -8.17
C PRO A 69 9.53 -12.02 -8.43
N ILE A 70 10.50 -12.92 -8.57
CA ILE A 70 11.92 -12.59 -8.71
C ILE A 70 12.22 -11.68 -9.92
N GLU A 71 11.43 -11.82 -10.99
CA GLU A 71 11.47 -10.97 -12.19
C GLU A 71 11.12 -9.50 -11.92
N PHE A 72 10.48 -9.21 -10.79
CA PHE A 72 10.10 -7.85 -10.36
C PHE A 72 10.99 -7.34 -9.21
N SER A 73 12.23 -7.83 -9.13
CA SER A 73 13.22 -7.40 -8.13
C SER A 73 13.47 -5.88 -8.11
N ASN A 74 13.23 -5.18 -9.22
CA ASN A 74 13.29 -3.71 -9.31
C ASN A 74 12.27 -2.99 -8.40
N LEU A 75 11.25 -3.70 -7.91
CA LEU A 75 10.22 -3.18 -7.02
C LEU A 75 10.54 -3.39 -5.54
N VAL A 76 11.60 -4.12 -5.21
CA VAL A 76 11.97 -4.40 -3.81
C VAL A 76 12.39 -3.12 -3.08
N GLU A 77 13.30 -2.35 -3.67
CA GLU A 77 13.78 -1.08 -3.08
C GLU A 77 12.64 -0.08 -2.82
N PRO A 78 11.76 0.27 -3.79
CA PRO A 78 10.66 1.18 -3.51
C PRO A 78 9.69 0.62 -2.46
N THR A 79 9.43 -0.69 -2.44
CA THR A 79 8.58 -1.31 -1.40
C THR A 79 9.16 -1.12 0.00
N VAL A 80 10.48 -1.35 0.17
CA VAL A 80 11.16 -1.16 1.46
C VAL A 80 11.20 0.31 1.88
N LYS A 81 11.36 1.24 0.94
CA LYS A 81 11.30 2.70 1.22
C LYS A 81 9.95 3.15 1.77
N GLU A 82 8.86 2.49 1.35
CA GLU A 82 7.51 2.69 1.90
C GLU A 82 7.28 2.00 3.26
N GLY A 83 8.34 1.46 3.88
CA GLY A 83 8.31 0.96 5.25
C GLY A 83 7.98 -0.53 5.39
N PHE A 84 7.87 -1.26 4.28
CA PHE A 84 7.74 -2.72 4.31
C PHE A 84 9.00 -3.40 4.82
N ARG A 85 8.82 -4.59 5.39
CA ARG A 85 9.89 -5.48 5.84
C ARG A 85 9.75 -6.83 5.16
N TYR A 86 10.87 -7.53 4.99
CA TYR A 86 10.83 -8.91 4.52
C TYR A 86 10.09 -9.80 5.52
N HIS A 87 9.19 -10.64 5.02
CA HIS A 87 8.44 -11.62 5.80
C HIS A 87 9.03 -13.02 5.59
N HIS A 88 9.02 -13.49 4.34
CA HIS A 88 9.64 -14.73 3.90
C HIS A 88 10.02 -14.63 2.42
N ALA A 89 10.80 -15.59 1.94
CA ALA A 89 11.17 -15.72 0.53
C ALA A 89 11.12 -17.19 0.12
N GLU A 90 10.67 -17.43 -1.11
CA GLU A 90 10.80 -18.71 -1.80
C GLU A 90 11.79 -18.56 -2.96
N SER A 91 12.01 -19.63 -3.73
CA SER A 91 12.95 -19.61 -4.85
C SER A 91 12.58 -18.62 -5.96
N ASP A 92 11.28 -18.34 -6.12
CA ASP A 92 10.71 -17.57 -7.22
C ASP A 92 10.01 -16.27 -6.78
N TYR A 93 9.85 -16.01 -5.48
CA TYR A 93 9.29 -14.74 -5.01
C TYR A 93 9.76 -14.33 -3.61
N LEU A 94 9.64 -13.04 -3.34
CA LEU A 94 9.80 -12.41 -2.03
C LEU A 94 8.44 -11.93 -1.50
N MET A 95 8.13 -12.25 -0.25
CA MET A 95 6.99 -11.69 0.46
C MET A 95 7.44 -10.59 1.40
N LEU A 96 6.85 -9.40 1.24
CA LEU A 96 7.06 -8.27 2.15
C LEU A 96 5.78 -7.96 2.91
N VAL A 97 5.91 -7.46 4.13
CA VAL A 97 4.79 -7.09 4.98
C VAL A 97 4.97 -5.68 5.55
N ASN A 98 3.87 -4.93 5.59
CA ASN A 98 3.74 -3.69 6.33
C ASN A 98 2.56 -3.83 7.30
N GLY A 99 2.86 -3.95 8.59
CA GLY A 99 1.85 -3.85 9.64
C GLY A 99 1.67 -2.40 10.03
N PHE A 100 0.46 -1.86 9.93
CA PHE A 100 0.13 -0.51 10.43
C PHE A 100 0.25 -0.35 11.96
N LEU A 101 0.81 -1.36 12.64
CA LEU A 101 1.10 -1.41 14.07
C LEU A 101 2.28 -0.50 14.49
N LYS A 102 2.45 0.66 13.85
CA LYS A 102 3.33 1.74 14.37
C LYS A 102 2.57 2.80 15.17
N LEU A 103 1.24 2.82 15.16
CA LEU A 103 0.47 3.82 15.92
C LEU A 103 0.18 3.45 17.39
N LEU A 104 0.57 2.28 17.89
CA LEU A 104 0.40 1.92 19.31
C LEU A 104 1.60 1.16 19.90
N ILE A 105 2.82 1.64 19.72
CA ILE A 105 3.97 1.12 20.49
C ILE A 105 4.70 2.27 21.19
N HIS A 106 4.14 2.70 22.31
CA HIS A 106 4.91 3.12 23.49
C HIS A 106 4.86 2.00 24.53
N SER A 107 5.31 0.77 24.19
CA SER A 107 5.54 -0.26 25.20
C SER A 107 6.49 -1.37 24.70
N PRO A 108 7.67 -1.56 25.31
CA PRO A 108 8.67 -2.55 24.88
C PRO A 108 8.32 -4.01 25.26
N ARG A 109 7.14 -4.28 25.83
CA ARG A 109 6.75 -5.62 26.31
C ARG A 109 6.05 -6.52 25.29
N MET A 110 5.85 -6.05 24.06
CA MET A 110 5.09 -6.79 23.03
C MET A 110 5.98 -7.32 21.89
N LEU A 111 7.27 -7.58 22.14
CA LEU A 111 8.19 -8.17 21.16
C LEU A 111 8.21 -9.71 21.19
N LEU A 112 7.60 -10.36 22.19
CA LEU A 112 7.70 -11.81 22.37
C LEU A 112 6.59 -12.65 21.71
N ILE A 113 5.46 -12.05 21.30
CA ILE A 113 4.28 -12.83 20.85
C ILE A 113 4.33 -13.16 19.35
N VAL A 114 5.07 -12.40 18.53
CA VAL A 114 5.11 -12.61 17.07
C VAL A 114 6.07 -13.73 16.65
N TRP A 115 7.04 -14.10 17.49
CA TRP A 115 8.04 -15.11 17.16
C TRP A 115 7.56 -16.57 17.28
N VAL A 116 6.41 -16.84 17.92
CA VAL A 116 5.97 -18.22 18.22
C VAL A 116 5.13 -18.85 17.09
N LEU A 117 4.61 -18.08 16.13
CA LEU A 117 3.73 -18.62 15.07
C LEU A 117 4.40 -18.87 13.71
N VAL A 118 5.69 -18.51 13.53
CA VAL A 118 6.40 -18.70 12.25
C VAL A 118 7.14 -20.05 12.16
N LEU A 119 6.91 -20.99 13.10
CA LEU A 119 7.51 -22.34 13.06
C LEU A 119 6.54 -23.49 12.78
N LEU A 120 5.31 -23.21 12.33
CA LEU A 120 4.37 -24.26 11.90
C LEU A 120 3.55 -23.81 10.69
N SER A 121 4.20 -23.64 9.53
CA SER A 121 3.63 -23.80 8.18
C SER A 121 4.77 -23.83 7.17
#